data_AF-A0A2S8VZ76-F1
#
_entry.id   AF-A0A2S8VZ76-F1
#
_cell.length_a   1.000
_cell.length_b   1.000
_cell.length_c   1.000
_cell.angle_alpha   90.00
_cell.angle_beta   90.00
_cell.angle_gamma   90.00
#
_symmetry.space_group_name_H-M   'P 1'
#
loop_
_entity.id
_entity.type
_entity.pdbx_description
1 polymer ?
#
loop_
_entity_poly.entity_id
_entity_poly.type
_entity_poly.pdbx_seq_one_letter_code
_entity_poly.pdbx_strand_id
1 'polypeptide(L)'
;MFGNTLMKMMEDVEKNRAKDLGMSVEDYRNMLREKEKQRKAEEERYLNSEQYIYDMKKKEEEELREQQDILHDMFQQPIAETVNINKTNLRKIIRWTTSRYNDYRKEQIVNLVLEMINRCENGFFEYICGTYSDDIKNKKAKNYGFSQHIAILDGKIRWIDGYKCEYQKVYELKF
;
A
#
# COMPACT_ATOMS: atom_id res chain seq x y z
N MET A 1 -34.44 -21.41 -13.35
CA MET A 1 -34.95 -22.46 -12.44
C MET A 1 -33.93 -22.92 -11.37
N PHE A 2 -32.93 -22.11 -10.99
CA PHE A 2 -31.89 -22.53 -10.01
C PHE A 2 -32.13 -22.03 -8.57
N GLY A 3 -32.98 -21.01 -8.37
CA GLY A 3 -33.25 -20.45 -7.03
C GLY A 3 -34.05 -21.36 -6.09
N ASN A 4 -34.97 -22.18 -6.64
CA ASN A 4 -35.82 -23.06 -5.85
C ASN A 4 -35.06 -24.26 -5.25
N THR A 5 -33.95 -24.69 -5.87
CA THR A 5 -33.19 -25.84 -5.39
C THR A 5 -32.26 -25.45 -4.22
N LEU A 6 -31.65 -24.26 -4.29
CA LEU A 6 -30.79 -23.73 -3.22
C LEU A 6 -31.57 -23.41 -1.94
N MET A 7 -32.75 -22.81 -2.06
CA MET A 7 -33.62 -22.56 -0.89
C MET A 7 -34.04 -23.87 -0.21
N LYS A 8 -34.43 -24.90 -0.97
CA LYS A 8 -34.78 -26.20 -0.41
C LYS A 8 -33.60 -26.86 0.31
N MET A 9 -32.41 -26.81 -0.27
CA MET A 9 -31.21 -27.35 0.39
C MET A 9 -30.89 -26.61 1.69
N MET A 10 -31.02 -25.29 1.73
CA MET A 10 -30.82 -24.52 2.96
C MET A 10 -31.86 -24.85 4.03
N GLU A 11 -33.14 -24.98 3.66
CA GLU A 11 -34.20 -25.39 4.59
C GLU A 11 -33.98 -26.80 5.13
N ASP A 12 -33.50 -27.73 4.32
CA ASP A 12 -33.20 -29.10 4.75
C ASP A 12 -32.00 -29.15 5.70
N VAL A 13 -30.98 -28.32 5.45
CA VAL A 13 -29.82 -28.16 6.36
C VAL A 13 -30.25 -27.55 7.69
N GLU A 14 -31.11 -26.52 7.67
CA GLU A 14 -31.65 -25.90 8.89
C GLU A 14 -32.49 -26.90 9.70
N LYS A 15 -33.36 -27.67 9.05
CA LYS A 15 -34.17 -28.72 9.68
C LYS A 15 -33.32 -29.79 10.35
N ASN A 16 -32.29 -30.27 9.66
CA ASN A 16 -31.39 -31.28 10.21
C ASN A 16 -30.62 -30.73 11.42
N ARG A 17 -30.08 -29.51 11.33
CA ARG A 17 -29.36 -28.88 12.45
C ARG A 17 -30.25 -28.56 13.65
N ALA A 18 -31.48 -28.10 13.42
CA ALA A 18 -32.45 -27.87 14.49
C ALA A 18 -32.80 -29.18 15.20
N LYS A 19 -32.98 -30.26 14.43
CA LYS A 19 -33.24 -31.61 14.96
C LYS A 19 -32.06 -32.16 15.75
N ASP A 20 -30.83 -31.99 15.27
CA ASP A 20 -29.60 -32.43 15.97
C ASP A 20 -29.44 -31.72 17.33
N LEU A 21 -29.92 -30.48 17.43
CA LEU A 21 -29.92 -29.68 18.66
C LEU A 21 -31.18 -29.89 19.52
N GLY A 22 -32.10 -30.75 19.11
CA GLY A 22 -33.34 -31.05 19.85
C GLY A 22 -34.33 -29.88 19.93
N MET A 23 -34.30 -28.94 18.98
CA MET A 23 -35.12 -27.72 18.98
C MET A 23 -35.97 -27.58 17.71
N SER A 24 -36.96 -26.69 17.75
CA SER A 24 -37.72 -26.38 16.54
C SER A 24 -36.88 -25.56 15.55
N VAL A 25 -37.25 -25.59 14.27
CA VAL A 25 -36.55 -24.81 13.22
C VAL A 25 -36.64 -23.31 13.50
N GLU A 26 -37.77 -22.84 14.03
CA GLU A 26 -37.94 -21.43 14.39
C GLU A 26 -37.07 -21.04 15.58
N ASP A 27 -36.94 -21.92 16.59
CA ASP A 27 -36.02 -21.71 17.72
C ASP A 27 -34.56 -21.69 17.27
N TYR A 28 -34.17 -22.56 16.34
CA TYR A 28 -32.84 -22.55 15.74
C TYR A 28 -32.56 -21.24 14.99
N ARG A 29 -33.52 -20.74 14.20
CA ARG A 29 -33.41 -19.44 13.51
C ARG A 29 -33.33 -18.27 14.49
N ASN A 30 -34.11 -18.30 15.57
CA ASN A 30 -34.05 -17.31 16.65
C ASN A 30 -32.69 -17.32 17.35
N MET A 31 -32.16 -18.50 17.67
CA MET A 31 -30.82 -18.65 18.26
C MET A 31 -29.73 -18.06 17.34
N LEU A 32 -29.79 -18.32 16.03
CA LEU A 32 -28.84 -17.74 15.09
C LEU A 32 -28.94 -16.21 15.02
N ARG A 33 -30.17 -15.66 15.00
CA ARG A 33 -30.40 -14.21 15.02
C ARG A 33 -29.83 -13.57 16.28
N GLU A 34 -30.05 -14.17 17.45
CA GLU A 34 -29.53 -13.67 18.73
C GLU A 34 -28.01 -13.80 18.81
N LYS A 35 -27.42 -14.92 18.36
CA LYS A 35 -25.95 -15.07 18.29
C LYS A 35 -25.31 -14.02 17.39
N GLU A 36 -25.89 -13.76 16.22
CA GLU A 36 -25.38 -12.74 15.30
C GLU A 36 -25.51 -11.33 15.89
N LYS A 37 -26.59 -11.06 16.63
CA LYS A 37 -26.79 -9.80 17.35
C LYS A 37 -25.78 -9.61 18.48
N GLN A 38 -25.51 -10.66 19.25
CA GLN A 38 -24.48 -10.67 20.30
C GLN A 38 -23.09 -10.44 19.69
N ARG A 39 -22.75 -11.17 18.63
CA ARG A 39 -21.48 -11.00 17.90
C ARG A 39 -21.28 -9.57 17.43
N LYS A 40 -22.29 -8.95 16.83
CA LYS A 40 -22.23 -7.56 16.38
C LYS A 40 -22.07 -6.57 17.54
N ALA A 41 -22.77 -6.79 18.64
CA ALA A 41 -22.65 -5.95 19.83
C ALA A 41 -21.27 -6.07 20.50
N GLU A 42 -20.67 -7.26 20.50
CA GLU A 42 -19.31 -7.48 20.99
C GLU A 42 -18.25 -6.85 20.06
N GLU A 43 -18.41 -6.99 18.75
CA GLU A 43 -17.56 -6.35 17.75
C GLU A 43 -17.59 -4.81 17.88
N GLU A 44 -18.78 -4.23 18.01
CA GLU A 44 -18.95 -2.80 18.25
C GLU A 44 -18.36 -2.34 19.59
N ARG A 45 -18.49 -3.13 20.66
CA ARG A 45 -17.83 -2.86 21.94
C ARG A 45 -16.32 -2.90 21.83
N TYR A 46 -15.77 -3.86 21.10
CA TYR A 46 -14.33 -4.00 20.89
C TYR A 46 -13.78 -2.82 20.09
N LEU A 47 -14.42 -2.45 18.98
CA LEU A 47 -14.01 -1.32 18.14
C LEU A 47 -14.07 0.03 18.89
N ASN A 48 -14.97 0.16 19.86
CA ASN A 48 -15.07 1.33 20.73
C ASN A 48 -14.29 1.19 22.05
N SER A 49 -13.55 0.09 22.24
CA SER A 49 -12.79 -0.12 23.46
C SER A 49 -11.54 0.76 23.49
N GLU A 50 -11.15 1.19 24.68
CA GLU A 50 -9.90 1.93 24.88
C GLU A 50 -8.69 1.13 24.38
N GLN A 51 -8.74 -0.20 24.47
CA GLN A 51 -7.70 -1.09 23.96
C GLN A 51 -7.55 -0.99 22.43
N TYR A 52 -8.65 -1.05 21.69
CA TYR A 52 -8.60 -0.92 20.23
C TYR A 52 -8.08 0.45 19.80
N ILE A 53 -8.53 1.53 20.46
CA ILE A 53 -8.04 2.89 20.20
C ILE A 53 -6.53 2.99 20.50
N TYR A 54 -6.07 2.40 21.60
CA TYR A 54 -4.66 2.36 21.97
C TYR A 54 -3.82 1.59 20.93
N ASP A 55 -4.27 0.41 20.51
CA ASP A 55 -3.57 -0.42 19.54
C ASP A 55 -3.48 0.27 18.16
N MET A 56 -4.55 0.96 17.76
CA MET A 56 -4.56 1.77 16.53
C MET A 56 -3.57 2.93 16.61
N LYS A 57 -3.56 3.70 17.70
CA LYS A 57 -2.60 4.80 17.89
C LYS A 57 -1.16 4.31 17.90
N LYS A 58 -0.90 3.20 18.60
CA LYS A 58 0.43 2.60 18.65
C LYS A 58 0.90 2.19 17.25
N LYS A 59 0.01 1.60 16.44
CA LYS A 59 0.32 1.24 15.07
C LYS A 59 0.62 2.47 14.20
N GLU A 60 -0.16 3.54 14.34
CA GLU A 60 0.10 4.81 13.64
C GLU A 60 1.46 5.42 14.04
N GLU A 61 1.81 5.38 15.33
CA GLU A 61 3.11 5.84 15.83
C GLU A 61 4.29 5.00 15.32
N GLU A 62 4.11 3.68 15.21
CA GLU A 62 5.10 2.76 14.62
C GLU A 62 5.30 3.05 13.13
N GLU A 63 4.22 3.20 12.36
CA GLU A 63 4.28 3.55 10.93
C GLU A 63 4.97 4.90 10.69
N LEU A 64 4.69 5.91 11.52
CA LEU A 64 5.35 7.21 11.46
C LEU A 64 6.86 7.11 11.75
N ARG A 65 7.25 6.28 12.73
CA ARG A 65 8.65 6.05 13.06
C ARG A 65 9.39 5.37 11.91
N GLU A 66 8.80 4.33 11.32
CA GLU A 66 9.39 3.65 10.15
C GLU A 66 9.59 4.61 8.98
N GLN A 67 8.62 5.49 8.70
CA GLN A 67 8.76 6.51 7.66
C GLN A 67 9.89 7.49 7.96
N GLN A 68 10.04 7.93 9.21
CA GLN A 68 11.14 8.80 9.62
C GLN A 68 12.50 8.12 9.46
N ASP A 69 12.61 6.84 9.83
CA ASP A 69 13.85 6.07 9.70
C ASP A 69 14.26 5.91 8.22
N ILE A 70 13.30 5.61 7.33
CA ILE A 70 13.53 5.54 5.88
C ILE A 70 14.00 6.89 5.35
N LEU A 71 13.33 7.96 5.74
CA LEU A 71 13.68 9.32 5.31
C LEU A 71 15.10 9.68 5.78
N HIS A 72 15.43 9.42 7.04
CA HIS A 72 16.76 9.67 7.57
C HIS A 72 17.82 8.85 6.83
N ASP A 73 17.58 7.56 6.57
CA ASP A 73 18.47 6.70 5.77
C ASP A 73 18.72 7.29 4.38
N MET A 74 17.66 7.71 3.67
CA MET A 74 17.75 8.38 2.37
C MET A 74 18.61 9.66 2.41
N PHE A 75 18.59 10.39 3.53
CA PHE A 75 19.37 11.61 3.74
C PHE A 75 20.80 11.39 4.26
N GLN A 76 21.15 10.18 4.71
CA GLN A 76 22.54 9.82 5.03
C GLN A 76 23.35 9.38 3.79
N GLN A 77 22.67 9.01 2.70
CA GLN A 77 23.35 8.53 1.50
C GLN A 77 24.21 9.62 0.84
N PRO A 78 25.36 9.25 0.24
CA PRO A 78 26.23 10.21 -0.43
C PRO A 78 25.58 10.78 -1.69
N ILE A 79 25.69 12.10 -1.86
CA ILE A 79 25.17 12.79 -3.03
C ILE A 79 26.13 12.56 -4.21
N ALA A 80 25.61 12.05 -5.32
CA ALA A 80 26.36 11.87 -6.56
C ALA A 80 26.44 13.18 -7.36
N GLU A 81 25.34 13.94 -7.41
CA GLU A 81 25.23 15.16 -8.20
C GLU A 81 24.20 16.12 -7.61
N THR A 82 24.41 17.43 -7.80
CA THR A 82 23.41 18.46 -7.51
C THR A 82 22.78 18.96 -8.80
N VAL A 83 21.45 18.99 -8.86
CA VAL A 83 20.69 19.32 -10.08
C VAL A 83 19.76 20.50 -9.84
N ASN A 84 19.88 21.53 -10.67
CA ASN A 84 18.93 22.64 -10.68
C ASN A 84 17.58 22.17 -11.25
N ILE A 85 16.49 22.44 -10.53
CA ILE A 85 15.17 21.93 -10.82
C ILE A 85 14.57 22.66 -12.01
N ASN A 86 14.37 21.93 -13.10
CA ASN A 86 13.51 22.31 -14.20
C ASN A 86 13.04 21.05 -14.94
N LYS A 87 12.00 21.18 -15.77
CA LYS A 87 11.43 20.06 -16.55
C LYS A 87 12.47 19.32 -17.38
N THR A 88 13.42 20.04 -17.98
CA THR A 88 14.45 19.47 -18.84
C THR A 88 15.42 18.60 -18.06
N ASN A 89 15.90 19.07 -16.91
CA ASN A 89 16.82 18.34 -16.05
C ASN A 89 16.15 17.12 -15.41
N LEU A 90 14.90 17.27 -14.93
CA LEU A 90 14.12 16.15 -14.41
C LEU A 90 13.93 15.04 -15.46
N ARG A 91 13.59 15.41 -16.71
CA ARG A 91 13.48 14.42 -17.80
C ARG A 91 14.78 13.69 -18.11
N LYS A 92 15.95 14.29 -17.84
CA LYS A 92 17.26 13.67 -18.04
C LYS A 92 17.58 12.67 -16.94
N ILE A 93 17.38 13.05 -15.68
CA ILE A 93 17.75 12.18 -14.55
C ILE A 93 16.76 11.03 -14.35
N ILE A 94 15.46 11.25 -14.62
CA ILE A 94 14.45 10.19 -14.52
C ILE A 94 14.74 9.12 -15.56
N ARG A 95 15.28 7.99 -15.09
CA ARG A 95 15.41 6.78 -15.89
C ARG A 95 14.01 6.25 -16.19
N TRP A 96 13.77 5.91 -17.44
CA TRP A 96 12.43 5.53 -17.91
C TRP A 96 12.55 4.49 -19.01
N THR A 97 11.72 3.44 -18.94
CA THR A 97 11.62 2.45 -20.02
C THR A 97 10.21 2.45 -20.61
N THR A 98 10.06 1.94 -21.84
CA THR A 98 8.77 1.74 -22.49
C THR A 98 8.08 0.46 -21.97
N SER A 99 7.93 0.35 -20.65
CA SER A 99 7.32 -0.80 -20.01
C SER A 99 5.82 -0.59 -19.79
N ARG A 100 5.05 -1.67 -19.93
CA ARG A 100 3.63 -1.71 -19.53
C ARG A 100 3.42 -1.73 -18.02
N TYR A 101 4.49 -1.90 -17.25
CA TYR A 101 4.49 -2.00 -15.79
C TYR A 101 4.90 -0.68 -15.11
N ASN A 102 4.97 0.41 -15.87
CA ASN A 102 5.15 1.74 -15.29
C ASN A 102 3.86 2.17 -14.61
N ASP A 103 3.95 2.70 -13.39
CA ASP A 103 2.78 3.19 -12.64
C ASP A 103 2.18 4.45 -13.29
N TYR A 104 3.03 5.24 -13.94
CA TYR A 104 2.68 6.55 -14.51
C TYR A 104 3.28 6.70 -15.92
N ARG A 105 2.97 7.80 -16.60
CA ARG A 105 3.75 8.30 -17.75
C ARG A 105 4.90 9.18 -17.26
N LYS A 106 6.00 9.26 -18.03
CA LYS A 106 7.18 10.06 -17.65
C LYS A 106 6.84 11.52 -17.36
N GLU A 107 6.00 12.14 -18.19
CA GLU A 107 5.53 13.52 -18.00
C GLU A 107 4.74 13.71 -16.70
N GLN A 108 3.96 12.70 -16.31
CA GLN A 108 3.19 12.76 -15.06
C GLN A 108 4.14 12.74 -13.86
N ILE A 109 5.18 11.91 -13.88
CA ILE A 109 6.22 11.91 -12.84
C ILE A 109 6.93 13.25 -12.77
N VAL A 110 7.34 13.83 -13.91
CA VAL A 110 8.02 15.13 -13.91
C VAL A 110 7.14 16.21 -13.26
N ASN A 111 5.85 16.24 -13.58
CA ASN A 111 4.93 17.20 -12.97
C ASN A 111 4.69 16.90 -11.49
N LEU A 112 4.52 15.63 -11.11
CA LEU A 112 4.36 15.19 -9.72
C LEU A 112 5.57 15.61 -8.87
N VAL A 113 6.79 15.38 -9.37
CA VAL A 113 8.03 15.81 -8.71
C VAL A 113 7.98 17.31 -8.46
N LEU A 114 7.67 18.12 -9.48
CA LEU A 114 7.58 19.58 -9.34
C LEU A 114 6.51 20.00 -8.32
N GLU A 115 5.36 19.33 -8.30
CA GLU A 115 4.30 19.60 -7.33
C GLU A 115 4.72 19.25 -5.90
N MET A 116 5.30 18.08 -5.68
CA MET A 116 5.82 17.66 -4.37
C MET A 116 6.87 18.63 -3.84
N ILE A 117 7.79 19.02 -4.73
CA ILE A 117 8.83 20.00 -4.49
C ILE A 117 8.22 21.36 -4.09
N ASN A 118 7.17 21.81 -4.77
CA ASN A 118 6.47 23.06 -4.43
C ASN A 118 5.71 22.99 -3.10
N ARG A 119 5.22 21.81 -2.69
CA ARG A 119 4.52 21.62 -1.41
C ARG A 119 5.47 21.61 -0.23
N CYS A 120 6.72 21.18 -0.42
CA CYS A 120 7.77 21.19 0.61
C CYS A 120 7.35 20.44 1.91
N GLU A 121 6.49 19.43 1.78
CA GLU A 121 6.06 18.59 2.90
C GLU A 121 7.08 17.47 3.09
N ASN A 122 7.49 17.24 4.35
CA ASN A 122 8.40 16.16 4.68
C ASN A 122 7.75 14.81 4.33
N GLY A 123 8.54 13.92 3.75
CA GLY A 123 8.07 12.60 3.34
C GLY A 123 8.84 12.07 2.15
N PHE A 124 8.48 10.87 1.73
CA PHE A 124 9.04 10.28 0.52
C PHE A 124 7.93 9.69 -0.35
N PHE A 125 8.25 9.55 -1.63
CA PHE A 125 7.35 8.95 -2.62
C PHE A 125 8.14 7.99 -3.50
N GLU A 126 7.58 6.79 -3.69
CA GLU A 126 8.12 5.75 -4.54
C GLU A 126 7.24 5.58 -5.79
N TYR A 127 7.87 5.37 -6.95
CA TYR A 127 7.17 4.98 -8.17
C TYR A 127 7.98 4.01 -9.02
N ILE A 128 7.28 3.15 -9.74
CA ILE A 128 7.87 2.15 -10.63
C ILE A 128 7.97 2.71 -12.06
N CYS A 129 9.17 2.61 -12.66
CA CYS A 129 9.47 3.20 -13.98
C CYS A 129 10.19 2.26 -14.96
N GLY A 130 10.03 0.94 -14.80
CA GLY A 130 10.39 0.01 -15.87
C GLY A 130 10.16 -1.46 -15.60
N THR A 131 10.99 -2.32 -16.20
CA THR A 131 11.12 -3.75 -15.87
C THR A 131 12.58 -4.17 -15.94
N TYR A 132 13.02 -5.00 -14.99
CA TYR A 132 14.25 -5.76 -15.10
C TYR A 132 13.90 -7.24 -15.27
N SER A 133 14.10 -7.79 -16.47
CA SER A 133 14.43 -9.21 -16.62
C SER A 133 14.91 -9.47 -18.04
N ASP A 134 16.22 -9.55 -18.22
CA ASP A 134 16.84 -10.24 -19.36
C ASP A 134 16.95 -11.77 -19.10
N ASP A 135 16.40 -12.27 -17.99
CA ASP A 135 16.50 -13.67 -17.61
C ASP A 135 15.29 -14.47 -18.10
N ILE A 136 15.43 -15.05 -19.30
CA ILE A 136 14.43 -15.87 -19.98
C ILE A 136 13.92 -17.02 -19.09
N LYS A 137 14.72 -17.48 -18.11
CA LYS A 137 14.38 -18.60 -17.22
C LYS A 137 13.41 -18.21 -16.10
N ASN A 138 13.31 -16.93 -15.77
CA ASN A 138 12.50 -16.43 -14.65
C ASN A 138 11.20 -15.73 -15.09
N LYS A 139 10.65 -16.06 -16.26
CA LYS A 139 9.36 -15.53 -16.74
C LYS A 139 8.16 -15.72 -15.80
N LYS A 140 8.26 -16.60 -14.79
CA LYS A 140 7.21 -16.81 -13.78
C LYS A 140 7.43 -16.03 -12.48
N ALA A 141 8.62 -15.46 -12.25
CA ALA A 141 8.90 -14.60 -11.10
C ALA A 141 8.64 -13.14 -11.52
N LYS A 142 7.50 -12.62 -11.05
CA LYS A 142 7.04 -11.22 -10.97
C LYS A 142 7.90 -10.17 -11.69
N ASN A 143 7.28 -9.45 -12.62
CA ASN A 143 7.82 -8.24 -13.23
C ASN A 143 8.13 -7.19 -12.14
N TYR A 144 9.39 -7.09 -11.73
CA TYR A 144 9.86 -6.00 -10.88
C TYR A 144 10.37 -4.89 -11.79
N GLY A 145 9.67 -3.76 -11.84
CA GLY A 145 10.27 -2.53 -12.32
C GLY A 145 11.31 -2.01 -11.35
N PHE A 146 12.28 -1.23 -11.84
CA PHE A 146 13.10 -0.46 -10.93
C PHE A 146 12.26 0.68 -10.37
N SER A 147 12.36 0.91 -9.07
CA SER A 147 11.69 2.01 -8.40
C SER A 147 12.62 3.20 -8.19
N GLN A 148 12.03 4.37 -8.24
CA GLN A 148 12.69 5.64 -7.98
C GLN A 148 12.00 6.32 -6.82
N HIS A 149 12.80 7.01 -6.00
CA HIS A 149 12.32 7.62 -4.79
C HIS A 149 12.60 9.12 -4.81
N ILE A 150 11.64 9.89 -4.31
CA ILE A 150 11.81 11.31 -4.00
C ILE A 150 11.68 11.42 -2.50
N ALA A 151 12.66 12.02 -1.83
CA ALA A 151 12.65 12.25 -0.39
C ALA A 151 12.76 13.75 -0.12
N ILE A 152 11.90 14.27 0.75
CA ILE A 152 11.87 15.66 1.19
C ILE A 152 12.02 15.67 2.70
N LEU A 153 13.05 16.37 3.19
CA LEU A 153 13.31 16.52 4.61
C LEU A 153 13.87 17.92 4.86
N ASP A 154 13.14 18.69 5.67
CA ASP A 154 13.53 20.02 6.14
C ASP A 154 13.90 20.97 4.99
N GLY A 155 13.06 20.98 3.95
CA GLY A 155 13.26 21.80 2.75
C GLY A 155 14.35 21.33 1.80
N LYS A 156 15.06 20.25 2.13
CA LYS A 156 16.00 19.59 1.22
C LYS A 156 15.27 18.51 0.45
N ILE A 157 15.61 18.36 -0.84
CA ILE A 157 14.99 17.38 -1.72
C ILE A 157 16.10 16.49 -2.29
N ARG A 158 15.89 15.18 -2.20
CA ARG A 158 16.73 14.16 -2.82
C ARG A 158 15.92 13.30 -3.76
N TRP A 159 16.50 12.97 -4.89
CA TRP A 159 15.98 11.97 -5.80
C TRP A 159 16.95 10.79 -5.86
N ILE A 160 16.43 9.57 -5.75
CA ILE A 160 17.21 8.35 -5.61
C ILE A 160 16.82 7.39 -6.73
N ASP A 161 17.76 7.12 -7.64
CA ASP A 161 17.63 6.11 -8.68
C ASP A 161 18.05 4.74 -8.12
N GLY A 162 17.11 3.80 -8.01
CA GLY A 162 17.39 2.43 -7.58
C GLY A 162 17.79 2.30 -6.10
N TYR A 163 16.90 2.68 -5.18
CA TYR A 163 17.13 2.53 -3.73
C TYR A 163 17.53 1.09 -3.35
N LYS A 164 18.61 0.95 -2.57
CA LYS A 164 19.23 -0.33 -2.17
C LYS A 164 19.73 -1.21 -3.34
N CYS A 165 20.10 -0.59 -4.46
CA CYS A 165 20.75 -1.24 -5.61
C CYS A 165 22.26 -0.93 -5.66
N GLU A 166 23.07 -1.83 -6.22
CA GLU A 166 24.52 -1.62 -6.42
C GLU A 166 24.85 -0.39 -7.26
N TYR A 167 23.94 0.01 -8.16
CA TYR A 167 24.11 1.15 -9.07
C TYR A 167 23.32 2.39 -8.65
N GLN A 168 22.96 2.47 -7.36
CA GLN A 168 22.16 3.56 -6.85
C GLN A 168 22.83 4.92 -7.06
N LYS A 169 22.04 5.91 -7.50
CA LYS A 169 22.50 7.30 -7.59
C LYS A 169 21.57 8.24 -6.86
N VAL A 170 22.14 9.10 -6.02
CA VAL A 170 21.41 10.09 -5.24
C VAL A 170 21.71 11.49 -5.77
N TYR A 171 20.66 12.23 -6.06
CA TYR A 171 20.72 13.58 -6.61
C TYR A 171 20.13 14.57 -5.62
N GLU A 172 20.86 15.63 -5.30
CA GLU A 172 20.33 16.75 -4.53
C GLU A 172 19.65 17.74 -5.49
N LEU A 173 18.37 18.02 -5.28
CA LEU A 173 17.61 18.91 -6.14
C LEU A 173 17.58 20.32 -5.55
N LYS A 174 17.98 21.33 -6.34
CA LYS A 174 18.02 22.75 -5.93
C LYS A 174 17.13 23.61 -6.81
N PHE A 175 16.45 24.57 -6.20
CA PHE A 175 15.68 25.60 -6.89
C PHE A 175 16.58 26.74 -7.39
#